data_AF-A0A803L9Q0-F1
#
_entry.id   AF-A0A803L9Q0-F1
#
_cell.length_a   1.000
_cell.length_b   1.000
_cell.length_c   1.000
_cell.angle_alpha   90.00
_cell.angle_beta   90.00
_cell.angle_gamma   90.00
#
_symmetry.space_group_name_H-M   'P 1'
#
loop_
_entity.id
_entity.type
_entity.pdbx_description
1 polymer ?
#
loop_
_entity_poly.entity_id
_entity_poly.type
_entity_poly.pdbx_seq_one_letter_code
_entity_poly.pdbx_strand_id
1 'polypeptide(L)'
;MSSSFTHFLSPTLLPLSSSSSTLSSLPTHQNCSPLLQKPSATLTSSAPFQNPTSEILSKHSWVETLRSQARSGLLMEAISTYISMLMAGVVADNFVFPAILKVAAGLYDLNFGKQIHTQVFKLGYGSNSTTVDNTLVNMYGKCGDIGDARKVFDKMSERDQVSWNSIISVLCRHEEWEDALEAFWVMQEENVEPSSFTLVSIVSVCGNLGVVDGLRLGKQVHGYSLRKGDVRTFIVNSLMAMYAKLGNVDYAKSLLYTFEDRDLVTWNTMISSFSQNDRFIEALKFLKFMVQKGVRPDGVTIASVLPACSHLELLDLGKEIHAYVIRNEILSDNTFVTSALVDMYSNCKEVTSGRLIFDNTQVRNIAIWNAMLAGYALNGRFEDALKLFIEMLEVAGVSPNPTTMASVLPSCVHSQEFLDKFMVL
;
A
#
# COMPACT_ATOMS: atom_id res chain seq x y z
N MET A 1 -31.89 18.52 1.66
CA MET A 1 -31.51 17.13 2.00
C MET A 1 -30.48 17.04 3.14
N SER A 2 -29.83 18.14 3.55
CA SER A 2 -28.75 18.14 4.57
C SER A 2 -29.09 17.52 5.93
N SER A 3 -30.32 17.69 6.43
CA SER A 3 -30.70 17.31 7.81
C SER A 3 -30.72 15.80 8.12
N SER A 4 -30.54 14.90 7.15
CA SER A 4 -30.58 13.45 7.38
C SER A 4 -29.22 12.83 7.72
N PHE A 5 -28.13 13.58 7.54
CA PHE A 5 -26.75 13.12 7.70
C PHE A 5 -25.96 13.82 8.81
N THR A 6 -26.51 14.82 9.50
CA THR A 6 -25.79 15.48 10.60
C THR A 6 -25.75 14.62 11.88
N HIS A 7 -24.73 14.87 12.71
CA HIS A 7 -24.53 14.40 14.08
C HIS A 7 -24.18 12.91 14.32
N PHE A 8 -24.00 12.07 13.30
CA PHE A 8 -23.69 10.64 13.53
C PHE A 8 -22.22 10.34 13.88
N LEU A 9 -21.29 11.28 13.66
CA LEU A 9 -19.89 11.21 14.11
C LEU A 9 -19.67 11.86 15.49
N SER A 10 -20.74 12.01 16.28
CA SER A 10 -20.67 12.56 17.63
C SER A 10 -19.94 11.61 18.61
N PRO A 11 -19.24 12.13 19.63
CA PRO A 11 -18.51 11.31 20.61
C PRO A 11 -19.39 10.30 21.38
N THR A 12 -20.71 10.51 21.40
CA THR A 12 -21.70 9.64 22.05
C THR A 12 -22.05 8.39 21.24
N LEU A 13 -21.74 8.33 19.95
CA LEU A 13 -22.00 7.19 19.07
C LEU A 13 -20.74 6.38 18.71
N LEU A 14 -19.56 6.95 18.94
CA LEU A 14 -18.29 6.26 18.79
C LEU A 14 -17.97 5.48 20.08
N PRO A 15 -17.50 4.22 20.01
CA PRO A 15 -17.16 3.46 21.21
C PRO A 15 -16.04 4.17 21.98
N LEU A 16 -16.31 4.51 23.24
CA LEU A 16 -15.37 5.22 24.12
C LEU A 16 -14.06 4.44 24.29
N SER A 17 -12.94 5.17 24.33
CA SER A 17 -11.62 4.60 24.63
C SER A 17 -11.51 4.23 26.11
N SER A 18 -11.88 3.00 26.46
CA SER A 18 -11.69 2.45 27.80
C SER A 18 -10.23 2.03 28.04
N SER A 19 -9.34 3.00 28.26
CA SER A 19 -7.96 2.78 28.70
C SER A 19 -7.49 3.85 29.68
N SER A 20 -8.26 4.03 30.76
CA SER A 20 -7.84 4.81 31.93
C SER A 20 -7.02 3.93 32.89
N SER A 21 -5.73 3.74 32.60
CA SER A 21 -4.77 3.22 33.58
C SER A 21 -4.09 4.39 34.29
N THR A 22 -4.45 4.59 35.56
CA THR A 22 -3.99 5.70 36.41
C THR A 22 -2.48 5.70 36.63
N LEU A 23 -1.85 6.88 36.54
CA LEU A 23 -0.51 7.11 37.08
C LEU A 23 -0.48 6.86 38.60
N SER A 24 0.54 6.14 39.07
CA SER A 24 1.01 6.26 40.46
C SER A 24 2.52 6.04 40.61
N SER A 25 3.19 7.11 41.07
CA SER A 25 4.44 7.13 41.85
C SER A 25 5.66 6.31 41.38
N LEU A 26 6.60 6.99 40.72
CA LEU A 26 8.04 6.76 40.87
C LEU A 26 8.57 7.51 42.10
N PRO A 27 9.46 6.93 42.93
CA PRO A 27 10.27 7.68 43.89
C PRO A 27 11.59 8.15 43.26
N THR A 28 11.96 9.41 43.51
CA THR A 28 13.25 10.02 43.15
C THR A 28 14.18 10.17 44.36
N HIS A 29 15.45 10.55 44.10
CA HIS A 29 16.52 10.87 45.07
C HIS A 29 17.15 9.64 45.79
N GLN A 30 18.45 9.56 46.09
CA GLN A 30 19.62 10.47 46.00
C GLN A 30 20.94 9.63 46.15
N ASN A 31 22.19 10.06 45.96
CA ASN A 31 22.82 11.35 45.56
C ASN A 31 24.26 11.12 45.00
N CYS A 32 24.91 12.21 44.56
CA CYS A 32 26.36 12.48 44.54
C CYS A 32 27.28 11.93 43.42
N SER A 33 28.06 12.88 42.88
CA SER A 33 29.11 12.76 41.87
C SER A 33 30.51 13.04 42.51
N PRO A 34 31.57 13.48 41.79
CA PRO A 34 32.71 12.62 41.48
C PRO A 34 34.04 13.04 42.15
N LEU A 35 35.01 12.12 42.23
CA LEU A 35 36.41 12.47 42.55
C LEU A 35 37.42 11.75 41.67
N LEU A 36 38.35 12.52 41.10
CA LEU A 36 39.54 12.01 40.43
C LEU A 36 40.53 11.42 41.45
N GLN A 37 41.14 10.29 41.12
CA GLN A 37 42.53 9.99 41.49
C GLN A 37 43.16 8.99 40.51
N LYS A 38 44.20 9.42 39.81
CA LYS A 38 45.31 8.56 39.33
C LYS A 38 46.31 8.44 40.50
N PRO A 39 47.02 7.31 40.69
CA PRO A 39 48.27 7.15 39.92
C PRO A 39 48.76 5.72 39.63
N SER A 40 49.85 5.69 38.85
CA SER A 40 50.95 4.70 38.81
C SER A 40 50.69 3.28 38.27
N ALA A 41 51.55 2.91 37.31
CA ALA A 41 51.65 1.58 36.75
C ALA A 41 52.57 0.68 37.59
N THR A 42 52.29 -0.62 37.59
CA THR A 42 53.26 -1.69 37.85
C THR A 42 53.15 -2.75 36.75
N LEU A 43 54.27 -3.03 36.09
CA LEU A 43 54.40 -4.07 35.07
C LEU A 43 54.70 -5.41 35.74
N THR A 44 53.85 -6.42 35.56
CA THR A 44 54.22 -7.83 35.76
C THR A 44 53.53 -8.76 34.74
N SER A 45 54.37 -9.34 33.87
CA SER A 45 54.23 -10.62 33.14
C SER A 45 52.83 -11.17 32.78
N SER A 46 52.48 -11.02 31.50
CA SER A 46 52.07 -12.09 30.57
C SER A 46 51.25 -13.28 31.09
N ALA A 47 49.97 -13.31 30.70
CA ALA A 47 49.23 -14.53 30.36
C ALA A 47 48.64 -14.35 28.92
N PRO A 48 48.39 -15.43 28.16
CA PRO A 48 48.14 -15.31 26.71
C PRO A 48 46.79 -14.65 26.39
N PHE A 49 46.71 -14.02 25.22
CA PHE A 49 45.45 -13.71 24.56
C PHE A 49 44.59 -15.00 24.48
N GLN A 50 43.47 -15.02 25.19
CA GLN A 50 42.40 -15.96 24.86
C GLN A 50 41.75 -15.49 23.56
N ASN A 51 41.92 -16.27 22.49
CA ASN A 51 41.07 -16.13 21.31
C ASN A 51 39.60 -16.22 21.76
N PRO A 52 38.69 -15.39 21.23
CA PRO A 52 37.27 -15.63 21.38
C PRO A 52 36.98 -17.03 20.81
N THR A 53 36.40 -17.90 21.63
CA THR A 53 35.99 -19.23 21.18
C THR A 53 34.99 -19.08 20.04
N SER A 54 35.41 -19.45 18.84
CA SER A 54 34.52 -19.61 17.70
C SER A 54 33.57 -20.76 18.01
N GLU A 55 32.37 -20.46 18.51
CA GLU A 55 31.28 -21.41 18.46
C GLU A 55 31.08 -21.79 16.99
N ILE A 56 31.28 -23.07 16.68
CA ILE A 56 31.03 -23.61 15.34
C ILE A 56 29.51 -23.68 15.20
N LEU A 57 28.91 -22.54 14.82
CA LEU A 57 27.50 -22.43 14.51
C LEU A 57 27.16 -23.48 13.46
N SER A 58 26.30 -24.42 13.84
CA SER A 58 25.87 -25.49 12.94
C SER A 58 25.19 -24.91 11.71
N LYS A 59 25.24 -25.61 10.57
CA LYS A 59 24.56 -25.17 9.34
C LYS A 59 23.08 -24.83 9.59
N HIS A 60 22.41 -25.60 10.45
CA HIS A 60 21.04 -25.34 10.88
C HIS A 60 20.88 -24.00 11.58
N SER A 61 21.81 -23.62 12.47
CA SER A 61 21.78 -22.33 13.17
C SER A 61 21.93 -21.15 12.21
N TRP A 62 22.85 -21.21 11.25
CA TRP A 62 22.97 -20.20 10.20
C TRP A 62 21.68 -20.04 9.38
N VAL A 63 21.08 -21.17 8.95
CA VAL A 63 19.83 -21.18 8.18
C VAL A 63 18.68 -20.57 9.00
N GLU A 64 18.55 -20.91 10.29
CA GLU A 64 17.45 -20.37 11.11
C GLU A 64 17.61 -18.88 11.38
N THR A 65 18.81 -18.41 11.73
CA THR A 65 19.10 -16.99 11.92
C THR A 65 18.79 -16.19 10.66
N LEU A 66 19.24 -16.67 9.49
CA LEU A 66 18.99 -16.04 8.19
C LEU A 66 17.49 -16.00 7.86
N ARG A 67 16.76 -17.11 8.08
CA ARG A 67 15.30 -17.16 7.86
C ARG A 67 14.55 -16.22 8.82
N SER A 68 14.99 -16.11 10.06
CA SER A 68 14.43 -15.21 11.06
C SER A 68 14.62 -13.75 10.64
N GLN A 69 15.85 -13.32 10.34
CA GLN A 69 16.16 -11.96 9.88
C GLN A 69 15.38 -11.59 8.61
N ALA A 70 15.32 -12.50 7.63
CA ALA A 70 14.58 -12.28 6.38
C ALA A 70 13.05 -12.15 6.60
N ARG A 71 12.47 -12.87 7.57
CA ARG A 71 11.06 -12.73 7.97
C ARG A 71 10.80 -11.43 8.73
N SER A 72 11.74 -11.02 9.59
CA SER A 72 11.64 -9.82 10.42
C SER A 72 11.98 -8.50 9.69
N GLY A 73 12.31 -8.55 8.40
CA GLY A 73 12.66 -7.37 7.61
C GLY A 73 14.07 -6.82 7.89
N LEU A 74 14.92 -7.58 8.58
CA LEU A 74 16.30 -7.20 8.92
C LEU A 74 17.24 -7.49 7.74
N LEU A 75 16.97 -6.84 6.61
CA LEU A 75 17.49 -7.20 5.28
C LEU A 75 19.02 -7.11 5.19
N MET A 76 19.63 -6.05 5.75
CA MET A 76 21.09 -5.87 5.75
C MET A 76 21.81 -6.86 6.68
N GLU A 77 21.19 -7.20 7.81
CA GLU A 77 21.71 -8.19 8.77
C GLU A 77 21.65 -9.61 8.19
N ALA A 78 20.59 -9.93 7.44
CA ALA A 78 20.48 -11.16 6.68
C ALA A 78 21.59 -11.28 5.62
N ILE A 79 21.92 -10.20 4.90
CA ILE A 79 23.07 -10.18 3.97
C ILE A 79 24.39 -10.41 4.71
N SER A 80 24.62 -9.71 5.83
CA SER A 80 25.83 -9.88 6.64
C SER A 80 25.98 -11.31 7.16
N THR A 81 24.88 -11.91 7.64
CA THR A 81 24.82 -13.29 8.13
C THR A 81 25.08 -14.28 7.00
N TYR A 82 24.54 -14.04 5.81
CA TYR A 82 24.79 -14.85 4.61
C TYR A 82 26.26 -14.80 4.17
N ILE A 83 26.87 -13.61 4.13
CA ILE A 83 28.29 -13.44 3.82
C ILE A 83 29.16 -14.17 4.86
N SER A 84 28.83 -14.03 6.14
CA SER A 84 29.55 -14.70 7.24
C SER A 84 29.47 -16.23 7.14
N MET A 85 28.29 -16.76 6.80
CA MET A 85 28.08 -18.19 6.53
C MET A 85 28.96 -18.69 5.37
N LEU A 86 29.02 -17.95 4.26
CA LEU A 86 29.88 -18.30 3.12
C LEU A 86 31.38 -18.21 3.48
N MET A 87 31.80 -17.19 4.23
CA MET A 87 33.18 -17.05 4.72
C MET A 87 33.59 -18.17 5.68
N ALA A 88 32.65 -18.72 6.44
CA ALA A 88 32.85 -19.91 7.27
C ALA A 88 32.89 -21.23 6.47
N GLY A 89 32.83 -21.18 5.13
CA GLY A 89 32.86 -22.35 4.25
C GLY A 89 31.56 -23.14 4.19
N VAL A 90 30.46 -22.62 4.76
CA VAL A 90 29.16 -23.30 4.77
C VAL A 90 28.43 -23.05 3.44
N VAL A 91 28.24 -24.11 2.65
CA VAL A 91 27.63 -24.02 1.31
C VAL A 91 26.12 -23.79 1.40
N ALA A 92 25.63 -22.80 0.66
CA ALA A 92 24.21 -22.49 0.52
C ALA A 92 23.42 -23.63 -0.16
N ASP A 93 22.18 -23.82 0.27
CA ASP A 93 21.29 -24.87 -0.20
C ASP A 93 19.86 -24.36 -0.48
N ASN A 94 18.95 -25.28 -0.81
CA ASN A 94 17.54 -25.04 -1.04
C ASN A 94 16.76 -24.44 0.15
N PHE A 95 17.33 -24.36 1.36
CA PHE A 95 16.75 -23.63 2.49
C PHE A 95 17.33 -22.22 2.64
N VAL A 96 18.60 -22.03 2.27
CA VAL A 96 19.27 -20.73 2.26
C VAL A 96 18.79 -19.85 1.11
N PHE A 97 18.73 -20.37 -0.12
CA PHE A 97 18.41 -19.57 -1.31
C PHE A 97 17.04 -18.86 -1.22
N PRO A 98 15.94 -19.50 -0.78
CA PRO A 98 14.66 -18.81 -0.62
C PRO A 98 14.68 -17.70 0.43
N ALA A 99 15.57 -17.77 1.43
CA ALA A 99 15.71 -16.72 2.44
C ALA A 99 16.42 -15.50 1.86
N ILE A 100 17.59 -15.68 1.24
CA ILE A 100 18.39 -14.57 0.71
C ILE A 100 17.80 -13.95 -0.57
N LEU A 101 17.07 -14.74 -1.39
CA LEU A 101 16.28 -14.20 -2.51
C LEU A 101 15.12 -13.32 -2.05
N LYS A 102 14.45 -13.64 -0.94
CA LYS A 102 13.44 -12.77 -0.34
C LYS A 102 14.03 -11.45 0.16
N VAL A 103 15.28 -11.47 0.62
CA VAL A 103 16.02 -10.27 1.02
C VAL A 103 16.34 -9.39 -0.20
N ALA A 104 16.87 -9.96 -1.28
CA ALA A 104 17.07 -9.24 -2.55
C ALA A 104 15.76 -8.61 -3.06
N ALA A 105 14.67 -9.38 -3.04
CA ALA A 105 13.33 -8.94 -3.42
C ALA A 105 12.71 -7.88 -2.49
N GLY A 106 13.16 -7.80 -1.23
CA GLY A 106 12.74 -6.78 -0.26
C GLY A 106 13.52 -5.47 -0.42
N LEU A 107 14.78 -5.55 -0.87
CA LEU A 107 15.63 -4.40 -1.19
C LEU A 107 15.42 -3.84 -2.61
N TYR A 108 14.67 -4.56 -3.46
CA TYR A 108 14.57 -4.30 -4.90
C TYR A 108 15.92 -4.36 -5.64
N ASP A 109 16.91 -5.07 -5.07
CA ASP A 109 18.26 -5.18 -5.64
C ASP A 109 18.32 -6.32 -6.67
N LEU A 110 18.05 -5.96 -7.93
CA LEU A 110 18.15 -6.86 -9.08
C LEU A 110 19.57 -7.41 -9.28
N ASN A 111 20.62 -6.65 -8.95
CA ASN A 111 22.02 -7.06 -9.16
C ASN A 111 22.44 -8.11 -8.14
N PHE A 112 22.07 -7.93 -6.87
CA PHE A 112 22.24 -8.94 -5.83
C PHE A 112 21.39 -10.18 -6.14
N GLY A 113 20.14 -10.00 -6.56
CA GLY A 113 19.27 -11.09 -7.04
C GLY A 113 19.90 -11.94 -8.15
N LYS A 114 20.49 -11.31 -9.17
CA LYS A 114 21.19 -11.98 -10.28
C LYS A 114 22.47 -12.71 -9.83
N GLN A 115 23.20 -12.20 -8.83
CA GLN A 115 24.33 -12.90 -8.22
C GLN A 115 23.89 -14.18 -7.49
N ILE A 116 22.82 -14.11 -6.70
CA ILE A 116 22.26 -15.28 -6.01
C ILE A 116 21.73 -16.30 -7.02
N HIS A 117 20.99 -15.88 -8.05
CA HIS A 117 20.53 -16.79 -9.12
C HIS A 117 21.69 -17.49 -9.83
N THR A 118 22.80 -16.78 -10.07
CA THR A 118 24.02 -17.39 -10.63
C THR A 118 24.58 -18.49 -9.72
N GLN A 119 24.51 -18.33 -8.39
CA GLN A 119 24.93 -19.37 -7.44
C GLN A 119 23.94 -20.54 -7.37
N VAL A 120 22.63 -20.28 -7.39
CA VAL A 120 21.57 -21.30 -7.50
C VAL A 120 21.83 -22.23 -8.70
N PHE A 121 22.13 -21.65 -9.86
CA PHE A 121 22.43 -22.41 -11.07
C PHE A 121 23.75 -23.19 -10.95
N LYS A 122 24.84 -22.54 -10.51
CA LYS A 122 26.16 -23.18 -10.35
C LYS A 122 26.18 -24.34 -9.36
N LEU A 123 25.31 -24.32 -8.34
CA LEU A 123 25.20 -25.37 -7.33
C LEU A 123 24.10 -26.40 -7.64
N GLY A 124 23.50 -26.35 -8.84
CA GLY A 124 22.56 -27.38 -9.32
C GLY A 124 21.16 -27.30 -8.72
N TYR A 125 20.76 -26.17 -8.12
CA TYR A 125 19.43 -25.98 -7.53
C TYR A 125 18.40 -25.37 -8.49
N GLY A 126 18.82 -24.69 -9.56
CA GLY A 126 17.91 -24.15 -10.57
C GLY A 126 17.23 -25.25 -11.38
N SER A 127 15.92 -25.12 -11.62
CA SER A 127 15.05 -26.13 -12.27
C SER A 127 14.94 -27.48 -11.56
N ASN A 128 15.65 -27.68 -10.43
CA ASN A 128 15.64 -28.88 -9.59
C ASN A 128 14.96 -28.65 -8.23
N SER A 129 14.51 -27.42 -7.94
CA SER A 129 13.89 -27.06 -6.67
C SER A 129 12.81 -26.01 -6.86
N THR A 130 11.57 -26.47 -7.01
CA THR A 130 10.35 -25.65 -7.20
C THR A 130 10.27 -24.50 -6.19
N THR A 131 10.63 -24.72 -4.92
CA THR A 131 10.68 -23.66 -3.88
C THR A 131 11.69 -22.55 -4.17
N VAL A 132 12.85 -22.88 -4.73
CA VAL A 132 13.88 -21.91 -5.11
C VAL A 132 13.44 -21.16 -6.36
N ASP A 133 12.96 -21.88 -7.38
CA ASP A 133 12.49 -21.30 -8.65
C ASP A 133 11.27 -20.38 -8.43
N ASN A 134 10.29 -20.78 -7.60
CA ASN A 134 9.16 -19.94 -7.18
C ASN A 134 9.65 -18.64 -6.49
N THR A 135 10.71 -18.73 -5.68
CA THR A 135 11.28 -17.55 -5.02
C THR A 135 12.06 -16.66 -5.99
N LEU A 136 12.71 -17.23 -7.00
CA LEU A 136 13.36 -16.49 -8.11
C LEU A 136 12.32 -15.73 -8.94
N VAL A 137 11.22 -16.36 -9.34
CA VAL A 137 10.11 -15.70 -10.08
C VAL A 137 9.60 -14.47 -9.31
N ASN A 138 9.30 -14.64 -8.01
CA ASN A 138 8.86 -13.52 -7.16
C ASN A 138 9.96 -12.45 -6.95
N MET A 139 11.24 -12.84 -6.86
CA MET A 139 12.36 -11.89 -6.71
C MET A 139 12.48 -11.01 -7.96
N TYR A 140 12.57 -11.62 -9.13
CA TYR A 140 12.64 -10.91 -10.40
C TYR A 140 11.42 -10.02 -10.63
N GLY A 141 10.22 -10.55 -10.37
CA GLY A 141 8.98 -9.79 -10.51
C GLY A 141 8.85 -8.61 -9.54
N LYS A 142 9.41 -8.69 -8.31
CA LYS A 142 9.51 -7.52 -7.43
C LYS A 142 10.53 -6.51 -7.93
N CYS A 143 11.67 -6.97 -8.43
CA CYS A 143 12.72 -6.11 -8.99
C CYS A 143 12.43 -5.56 -10.41
N GLY A 144 11.23 -5.81 -10.96
CA GLY A 144 10.78 -5.26 -12.25
C GLY A 144 11.27 -6.00 -13.51
N ASP A 145 12.00 -7.10 -13.38
CA ASP A 145 12.53 -7.87 -14.51
C ASP A 145 11.59 -9.06 -14.83
N ILE A 146 10.43 -8.72 -15.41
CA ILE A 146 9.38 -9.69 -15.79
C ILE A 146 9.94 -10.72 -16.79
N GLY A 147 10.84 -10.29 -17.68
CA GLY A 147 11.47 -11.15 -18.69
C GLY A 147 12.31 -12.27 -18.08
N ASP A 148 13.16 -11.97 -17.08
CA ASP A 148 13.87 -13.02 -16.36
C ASP A 148 12.94 -13.84 -15.45
N ALA A 149 11.88 -13.25 -14.87
CA ALA A 149 10.88 -13.99 -14.10
C ALA A 149 10.18 -15.08 -14.95
N ARG A 150 9.74 -14.73 -16.16
CA ARG A 150 9.13 -15.66 -17.12
C ARG A 150 10.14 -16.74 -17.56
N LYS A 151 11.39 -16.37 -17.90
CA LYS A 151 12.44 -17.34 -18.24
C LYS A 151 12.75 -18.36 -17.14
N VAL A 152 12.61 -18.00 -15.86
CA VAL A 152 12.74 -18.97 -14.75
C VAL A 152 11.54 -19.91 -14.75
N PHE A 153 10.32 -19.37 -14.80
CA PHE A 153 9.07 -20.13 -14.81
C PHE A 153 8.96 -21.14 -15.98
N ASP A 154 9.36 -20.71 -17.18
CA ASP A 154 9.35 -21.54 -18.39
C ASP A 154 10.33 -22.73 -18.29
N LYS A 155 11.40 -22.58 -17.51
CA LYS A 155 12.44 -23.60 -17.27
C LYS A 155 12.18 -24.49 -16.05
N MET A 156 11.07 -24.32 -15.34
CA MET A 156 10.71 -25.19 -14.23
C MET A 156 10.35 -26.58 -14.77
N SER A 157 10.92 -27.63 -14.16
CA SER A 157 10.64 -29.03 -14.52
C SER A 157 9.27 -29.49 -14.01
N GLU A 158 8.91 -29.07 -12.79
CA GLU A 158 7.60 -29.24 -12.18
C GLU A 158 7.07 -27.87 -11.72
N ARG A 159 5.79 -27.60 -11.98
CA ARG A 159 5.08 -26.39 -11.54
C ARG A 159 4.00 -26.79 -10.55
N ASP A 160 4.01 -26.18 -9.37
CA ASP A 160 2.97 -26.36 -8.37
C ASP A 160 1.99 -25.16 -8.36
N GLN A 161 0.98 -25.23 -7.50
CA GLN A 161 0.04 -24.12 -7.30
C GLN A 161 0.76 -22.83 -6.87
N VAL A 162 1.92 -22.92 -6.21
CA VAL A 162 2.72 -21.76 -5.79
C VAL A 162 3.49 -21.17 -6.98
N SER A 163 3.96 -21.97 -7.93
CA SER A 163 4.55 -21.53 -9.21
C SER A 163 3.55 -20.69 -9.99
N TRP A 164 2.36 -21.24 -10.24
CA TRP A 164 1.29 -20.56 -10.96
C TRP A 164 0.82 -19.28 -10.25
N ASN A 165 0.64 -19.32 -8.93
CA ASN A 165 0.35 -18.12 -8.13
C ASN A 165 1.44 -17.05 -8.25
N SER A 166 2.71 -17.45 -8.28
CA SER A 166 3.85 -16.53 -8.34
C SER A 166 3.90 -15.80 -9.68
N ILE A 167 3.82 -16.52 -10.81
CA ILE A 167 3.86 -15.87 -12.14
C ILE A 167 2.61 -15.01 -12.38
N ILE A 168 1.41 -15.50 -12.05
CA ILE A 168 0.17 -14.72 -12.19
C ILE A 168 0.22 -13.45 -11.32
N SER A 169 0.72 -13.54 -10.08
CA SER A 169 0.91 -12.36 -9.20
C SER A 169 1.91 -11.35 -9.77
N VAL A 170 2.96 -11.81 -10.46
CA VAL A 170 3.96 -10.93 -11.07
C VAL A 170 3.35 -10.20 -12.28
N LEU A 171 2.68 -10.93 -13.17
CA LEU A 171 2.03 -10.37 -14.35
C LEU A 171 0.95 -9.34 -13.97
N CYS A 172 0.08 -9.67 -13.00
CA CYS A 172 -0.94 -8.75 -12.48
C CYS A 172 -0.37 -7.47 -11.84
N ARG A 173 0.87 -7.50 -11.31
CA ARG A 173 1.51 -6.34 -10.67
C ARG A 173 2.09 -5.36 -11.70
N HIS A 174 2.44 -5.85 -12.87
CA HIS A 174 2.99 -5.07 -13.98
C HIS A 174 1.96 -4.79 -15.09
N GLU A 175 0.68 -5.02 -14.79
CA GLU A 175 -0.45 -4.73 -15.69
C GLU A 175 -0.47 -5.57 -16.99
N GLU A 176 0.25 -6.69 -17.01
CA GLU A 176 0.29 -7.68 -18.11
C GLU A 176 -0.95 -8.60 -18.03
N TRP A 177 -2.12 -8.03 -18.35
CA TRP A 177 -3.44 -8.63 -18.12
C TRP A 177 -3.70 -9.88 -18.96
N GLU A 178 -3.38 -9.82 -20.26
CA GLU A 178 -3.56 -10.91 -21.22
C GLU A 178 -2.67 -12.11 -20.86
N ASP A 179 -1.39 -11.85 -20.57
CA ASP A 179 -0.41 -12.84 -20.11
C ASP A 179 -0.87 -13.53 -18.80
N ALA A 180 -1.47 -12.77 -17.87
CA ALA A 180 -1.98 -13.33 -16.62
C ALA A 180 -3.19 -14.27 -16.84
N LEU A 181 -4.02 -13.98 -17.85
CA LEU A 181 -5.14 -14.85 -18.25
C LEU A 181 -4.66 -16.09 -19.01
N GLU A 182 -3.65 -15.95 -19.87
CA GLU A 182 -3.01 -17.09 -20.53
C GLU A 182 -2.40 -18.03 -19.49
N ALA A 183 -1.61 -17.51 -18.54
CA ALA A 183 -1.04 -18.30 -17.45
C ALA A 183 -2.12 -19.01 -16.61
N PHE A 184 -3.25 -18.35 -16.35
CA PHE A 184 -4.38 -18.96 -15.64
C PHE A 184 -5.10 -20.04 -16.45
N TRP A 185 -5.17 -19.91 -17.78
CA TRP A 185 -5.71 -20.95 -18.64
C TRP A 185 -4.78 -22.16 -18.70
N VAL A 186 -3.47 -21.97 -18.92
CA VAL A 186 -2.50 -23.07 -18.94
C VAL A 186 -2.44 -23.80 -17.59
N MET A 187 -2.55 -23.09 -16.46
CA MET A 187 -2.71 -23.70 -15.13
C MET A 187 -3.88 -24.69 -15.07
N GLN A 188 -5.01 -24.37 -15.71
CA GLN A 188 -6.20 -25.24 -15.74
C GLN A 188 -6.04 -26.42 -16.71
N GLU A 189 -5.39 -26.23 -17.86
CA GLU A 189 -5.07 -27.31 -18.82
C GLU A 189 -4.06 -28.30 -18.20
N GLU A 190 -3.08 -27.83 -17.41
CA GLU A 190 -2.20 -28.66 -16.57
C GLU A 190 -2.93 -29.31 -15.37
N ASN A 191 -4.26 -29.11 -15.22
CA ASN A 191 -5.11 -29.62 -14.14
C ASN A 191 -4.69 -29.16 -12.72
N VAL A 192 -3.95 -28.06 -12.61
CA VAL A 192 -3.57 -27.47 -11.32
C VAL A 192 -4.74 -26.62 -10.80
N GLU A 193 -5.31 -26.99 -9.65
CA GLU A 193 -6.48 -26.30 -9.11
C GLU A 193 -6.14 -24.84 -8.70
N PRO A 194 -6.87 -23.82 -9.20
CA PRO A 194 -6.77 -22.45 -8.73
C PRO A 194 -6.99 -22.29 -7.21
N SER A 195 -6.05 -21.64 -6.56
CA SER A 195 -6.21 -21.18 -5.18
C SER A 195 -7.01 -19.88 -5.12
N SER A 196 -7.49 -19.53 -3.93
CA SER A 196 -8.10 -18.23 -3.64
C SER A 196 -7.22 -17.03 -4.03
N PHE A 197 -5.91 -17.14 -3.86
CA PHE A 197 -4.96 -16.10 -4.27
C PHE A 197 -4.94 -15.96 -5.80
N THR A 198 -4.98 -17.09 -6.52
CA THR A 198 -5.17 -17.13 -7.97
C THR A 198 -6.46 -16.42 -8.37
N LEU A 199 -7.59 -16.79 -7.75
CA LEU A 199 -8.90 -16.21 -8.05
C LEU A 199 -8.94 -14.70 -7.78
N VAL A 200 -8.36 -14.23 -6.68
CA VAL A 200 -8.22 -12.78 -6.38
C VAL A 200 -7.42 -12.06 -7.45
N SER A 201 -6.27 -12.61 -7.86
CA SER A 201 -5.47 -12.03 -8.93
C SER A 201 -6.28 -11.95 -10.22
N ILE A 202 -6.92 -13.03 -10.67
CA ILE A 202 -7.71 -13.00 -11.91
C ILE A 202 -8.96 -12.12 -11.81
N VAL A 203 -9.59 -11.99 -10.65
CA VAL A 203 -10.67 -11.00 -10.43
C VAL A 203 -10.14 -9.57 -10.56
N SER A 204 -8.92 -9.28 -10.09
CA SER A 204 -8.28 -7.98 -10.32
C SER A 204 -7.94 -7.74 -11.79
N VAL A 205 -7.54 -8.76 -12.55
CA VAL A 205 -7.39 -8.66 -14.01
C VAL A 205 -8.74 -8.33 -14.66
N CYS A 206 -9.80 -9.08 -14.33
CA CYS A 206 -11.15 -8.85 -14.87
C CYS A 206 -11.64 -7.41 -14.64
N GLY A 207 -11.32 -6.80 -13.50
CA GLY A 207 -11.66 -5.41 -13.20
C GLY A 207 -10.85 -4.36 -13.98
N ASN A 208 -9.79 -4.73 -14.71
CA ASN A 208 -9.00 -3.85 -15.57
C ASN A 208 -9.30 -4.03 -17.07
N LEU A 209 -10.01 -5.10 -17.45
CA LEU A 209 -10.46 -5.30 -18.84
C LEU A 209 -11.62 -4.36 -19.21
N GLY A 210 -11.90 -4.26 -20.51
CA GLY A 210 -13.12 -3.63 -21.02
C GLY A 210 -14.38 -4.29 -20.43
N VAL A 211 -15.42 -3.47 -20.16
CA VAL A 211 -16.62 -3.84 -19.37
C VAL A 211 -17.26 -5.17 -19.79
N VAL A 212 -17.35 -5.45 -21.10
CA VAL A 212 -17.96 -6.69 -21.61
C VAL A 212 -17.16 -7.93 -21.20
N ASP A 213 -15.85 -7.94 -21.44
CA ASP A 213 -14.99 -9.08 -21.14
C ASP A 213 -14.68 -9.21 -19.66
N GLY A 214 -14.47 -8.09 -18.96
CA GLY A 214 -14.31 -8.07 -17.51
C GLY A 214 -15.51 -8.66 -16.78
N LEU A 215 -16.74 -8.30 -17.17
CA LEU A 215 -17.96 -8.89 -16.58
C LEU A 215 -18.16 -10.34 -17.02
N ARG A 216 -17.78 -10.72 -18.24
CA ARG A 216 -17.87 -12.10 -18.75
C ARG A 216 -16.96 -13.04 -17.96
N LEU A 217 -15.68 -12.72 -17.86
CA LEU A 217 -14.68 -13.51 -17.13
C LEU A 217 -14.89 -13.43 -15.62
N GLY A 218 -15.17 -12.24 -15.08
CA GLY A 218 -15.45 -12.04 -13.65
C GLY A 218 -16.64 -12.88 -13.16
N LYS A 219 -17.70 -13.04 -13.98
CA LYS A 219 -18.81 -13.96 -13.68
C LYS A 219 -18.41 -15.45 -13.73
N GLN A 220 -17.50 -15.84 -14.62
CA GLN A 220 -16.98 -17.22 -14.66
C GLN A 220 -16.19 -17.54 -13.39
N VAL A 221 -15.31 -16.62 -12.96
CA VAL A 221 -14.51 -16.76 -11.74
C VAL A 221 -15.39 -16.74 -10.48
N HIS A 222 -16.39 -15.85 -10.41
CA HIS A 222 -17.38 -15.85 -9.34
C HIS A 222 -18.15 -17.18 -9.27
N GLY A 223 -18.65 -17.67 -10.42
CA GLY A 223 -19.33 -18.97 -10.50
C GLY A 223 -18.42 -20.16 -10.12
N TYR A 224 -17.12 -20.07 -10.39
CA TYR A 224 -16.12 -21.06 -9.94
C TYR A 224 -15.96 -21.05 -8.41
N SER A 225 -15.76 -19.87 -7.80
CA SER A 225 -15.67 -19.69 -6.34
C SER A 225 -16.90 -20.26 -5.63
N LEU A 226 -18.12 -19.95 -6.12
CA LEU A 226 -19.36 -20.51 -5.58
C LEU A 226 -19.43 -22.04 -5.68
N ARG A 227 -19.06 -22.63 -6.82
CA ARG A 227 -19.05 -24.10 -7.00
C ARG A 227 -18.03 -24.81 -6.11
N LYS A 228 -16.92 -24.15 -5.76
CA LYS A 228 -15.90 -24.66 -4.84
C LYS A 228 -16.19 -24.34 -3.37
N GLY A 229 -17.27 -23.60 -3.08
CA GLY A 229 -17.60 -23.14 -1.72
C GLY A 229 -16.63 -22.10 -1.17
N ASP A 230 -15.79 -21.49 -2.01
CA ASP A 230 -14.75 -20.56 -1.59
C ASP A 230 -15.30 -19.12 -1.51
N VAL A 231 -16.08 -18.87 -0.46
CA VAL A 231 -16.79 -17.61 -0.19
C VAL A 231 -16.12 -16.75 0.88
N ARG A 232 -14.79 -16.88 1.05
CA ARG A 232 -14.02 -16.11 2.04
C ARG A 232 -14.08 -14.61 1.76
N THR A 233 -14.17 -13.81 2.82
CA THR A 233 -14.34 -12.34 2.80
C THR A 233 -13.45 -11.63 1.80
N PHE A 234 -12.17 -12.01 1.69
CA PHE A 234 -11.24 -11.35 0.76
C PHE A 234 -11.55 -11.61 -0.73
N ILE A 235 -12.03 -12.81 -1.13
CA ILE A 235 -12.48 -13.06 -2.50
C ILE A 235 -13.74 -12.25 -2.79
N VAL A 236 -14.68 -12.22 -1.84
CA VAL A 236 -15.93 -11.47 -2.00
C VAL A 236 -15.65 -9.97 -2.10
N ASN A 237 -14.73 -9.43 -1.28
CA ASN A 237 -14.26 -8.04 -1.39
C ASN A 237 -13.62 -7.76 -2.76
N SER A 238 -12.79 -8.66 -3.30
CA SER A 238 -12.24 -8.52 -4.67
C SER A 238 -13.32 -8.56 -5.75
N LEU A 239 -14.31 -9.46 -5.64
CA LEU A 239 -15.44 -9.54 -6.56
C LEU A 239 -16.30 -8.27 -6.52
N MET A 240 -16.61 -7.77 -5.33
CA MET A 240 -17.34 -6.51 -5.13
C MET A 240 -16.60 -5.34 -5.79
N ALA A 241 -15.28 -5.23 -5.58
CA ALA A 241 -14.45 -4.20 -6.22
C ALA A 241 -14.46 -4.33 -7.75
N MET A 242 -14.36 -5.55 -8.30
CA MET A 242 -14.44 -5.81 -9.75
C MET A 242 -15.80 -5.43 -10.33
N TYR A 243 -16.91 -5.90 -9.75
CA TYR A 243 -18.25 -5.55 -10.25
C TYR A 243 -18.50 -4.04 -10.18
N ALA A 244 -18.05 -3.37 -9.12
CA ALA A 244 -18.15 -1.92 -8.99
C ALA A 244 -17.31 -1.15 -10.01
N LYS A 245 -16.06 -1.57 -10.25
CA LYS A 245 -15.17 -0.93 -11.22
C LYS A 245 -15.67 -1.08 -12.67
N LEU A 246 -16.42 -2.14 -12.94
CA LEU A 246 -17.11 -2.37 -14.22
C LEU A 246 -18.56 -1.81 -14.23
N GLY A 247 -18.88 -0.84 -13.36
CA GLY A 247 -20.14 -0.10 -13.32
C GLY A 247 -21.35 -0.82 -12.68
N ASN A 248 -21.21 -2.09 -12.30
CA ASN A 248 -22.29 -2.91 -11.74
C ASN A 248 -22.33 -2.85 -10.20
N VAL A 249 -22.46 -1.64 -9.65
CA VAL A 249 -22.42 -1.37 -8.21
C VAL A 249 -23.58 -2.04 -7.46
N ASP A 250 -24.76 -2.19 -8.06
CA ASP A 250 -25.87 -2.89 -7.40
C ASP A 250 -25.61 -4.39 -7.22
N TYR A 251 -24.85 -5.01 -8.13
CA TYR A 251 -24.42 -6.39 -7.94
C TYR A 251 -23.35 -6.51 -6.85
N ALA A 252 -22.39 -5.58 -6.80
CA ALA A 252 -21.42 -5.48 -5.69
C ALA A 252 -22.13 -5.28 -4.34
N LYS A 253 -23.14 -4.42 -4.29
CA LYS A 253 -24.02 -4.21 -3.14
C LYS A 253 -24.82 -5.46 -2.78
N SER A 254 -25.24 -6.27 -3.76
CA SER A 254 -25.94 -7.54 -3.50
C SER A 254 -25.04 -8.57 -2.81
N LEU A 255 -23.76 -8.66 -3.22
CA LEU A 255 -22.75 -9.53 -2.60
C LEU A 255 -22.51 -9.20 -1.13
N LEU A 256 -22.60 -7.93 -0.73
CA LEU A 256 -22.50 -7.54 0.67
C LEU A 256 -23.52 -8.27 1.58
N TYR A 257 -24.69 -8.63 1.04
CA TYR A 257 -25.74 -9.31 1.79
C TYR A 257 -25.60 -10.85 1.78
N THR A 258 -24.61 -11.42 1.09
CA THR A 258 -24.39 -12.89 1.04
C THR A 258 -23.50 -13.41 2.16
N PHE A 259 -22.91 -12.54 2.98
CA PHE A 259 -22.05 -12.91 4.12
C PHE A 259 -22.24 -11.97 5.32
N GLU A 260 -21.97 -12.49 6.52
CA GLU A 260 -22.16 -11.78 7.79
C GLU A 260 -20.87 -11.13 8.32
N ASP A 261 -19.72 -11.80 8.13
CA ASP A 261 -18.39 -11.35 8.58
C ASP A 261 -17.80 -10.25 7.69
N ARG A 262 -18.30 -9.03 7.88
CA ARG A 262 -17.85 -7.81 7.18
C ARG A 262 -16.71 -7.15 7.95
N ASP A 263 -15.52 -7.18 7.37
CA ASP A 263 -14.35 -6.48 7.90
C ASP A 263 -14.31 -5.01 7.45
N LEU A 264 -13.33 -4.25 7.96
CA LEU A 264 -13.09 -2.86 7.59
C LEU A 264 -12.86 -2.71 6.07
N VAL A 265 -12.21 -3.69 5.43
CA VAL A 265 -11.99 -3.72 3.98
C VAL A 265 -13.33 -3.79 3.23
N THR A 266 -14.27 -4.63 3.65
CA THR A 266 -15.62 -4.74 3.07
C THR A 266 -16.34 -3.38 3.07
N TRP A 267 -16.32 -2.66 4.18
CA TRP A 267 -16.94 -1.33 4.28
C TRP A 267 -16.26 -0.31 3.37
N ASN A 268 -14.93 -0.28 3.38
CA ASN A 268 -14.12 0.61 2.55
C ASN A 268 -14.34 0.34 1.05
N THR A 269 -14.36 -0.91 0.61
CA THR A 269 -14.70 -1.30 -0.77
C THR A 269 -16.07 -0.77 -1.17
N MET A 270 -17.11 -0.92 -0.34
CA MET A 270 -18.44 -0.41 -0.67
C MET A 270 -18.51 1.11 -0.71
N ILE A 271 -17.97 1.82 0.30
CA ILE A 271 -18.00 3.29 0.34
C ILE A 271 -17.24 3.88 -0.86
N SER A 272 -16.06 3.33 -1.17
CA SER A 272 -15.28 3.72 -2.35
C SER A 272 -16.02 3.42 -3.65
N SER A 273 -16.65 2.25 -3.77
CA SER A 273 -17.41 1.87 -4.97
C SER A 273 -18.58 2.82 -5.26
N PHE A 274 -19.31 3.26 -4.23
CA PHE A 274 -20.39 4.21 -4.38
C PHE A 274 -19.86 5.59 -4.78
N SER A 275 -18.77 6.06 -4.14
CA SER A 275 -18.21 7.38 -4.47
C SER A 275 -17.54 7.45 -5.85
N GLN A 276 -16.97 6.35 -6.35
CA GLN A 276 -16.36 6.27 -7.68
C GLN A 276 -17.37 6.10 -8.83
N ASN A 277 -18.64 5.82 -8.51
CA ASN A 277 -19.73 5.66 -9.47
C ASN A 277 -20.85 6.71 -9.23
N ASP A 278 -20.49 7.89 -8.74
CA ASP A 278 -21.39 9.04 -8.48
C ASP A 278 -22.59 8.79 -7.52
N ARG A 279 -22.59 7.67 -6.79
CA ARG A 279 -23.63 7.29 -5.82
C ARG A 279 -23.34 7.86 -4.43
N PHE A 280 -22.97 9.14 -4.39
CA PHE A 280 -22.53 9.89 -3.20
C PHE A 280 -23.46 9.74 -1.99
N ILE A 281 -24.79 9.80 -2.22
CA ILE A 281 -25.81 9.62 -1.17
C ILE A 281 -25.74 8.23 -0.52
N GLU A 282 -25.34 7.19 -1.26
CA GLU A 282 -25.19 5.85 -0.72
C GLU A 282 -23.85 5.66 -0.01
N ALA A 283 -22.76 6.27 -0.50
CA ALA A 283 -21.49 6.32 0.25
C ALA A 283 -21.71 6.90 1.66
N LEU A 284 -22.45 8.01 1.79
CA LEU A 284 -22.78 8.63 3.08
C LEU A 284 -23.71 7.77 3.95
N LYS A 285 -24.70 7.08 3.36
CA LYS A 285 -25.54 6.12 4.09
C LYS A 285 -24.73 4.94 4.62
N PHE A 286 -23.75 4.47 3.85
CA PHE A 286 -22.88 3.36 4.25
C PHE A 286 -21.87 3.76 5.33
N LEU A 287 -21.30 4.97 5.28
CA LEU A 287 -20.52 5.52 6.40
C LEU A 287 -21.36 5.56 7.69
N LYS A 288 -22.59 6.08 7.63
CA LYS A 288 -23.50 6.13 8.77
C LYS A 288 -23.81 4.73 9.31
N PHE A 289 -24.05 3.74 8.43
CA PHE A 289 -24.34 2.36 8.83
C PHE A 289 -23.13 1.64 9.43
N MET A 290 -21.93 1.87 8.90
CA MET A 290 -20.65 1.39 9.45
C MET A 290 -20.44 1.88 10.89
N VAL A 291 -20.61 3.19 11.13
CA VAL A 291 -20.51 3.80 12.47
C VAL A 291 -21.60 3.25 13.42
N GLN A 292 -22.84 3.08 12.95
CA GLN A 292 -23.93 2.46 13.72
C GLN A 292 -23.67 0.99 14.09
N LYS A 293 -22.80 0.30 13.36
CA LYS A 293 -22.32 -1.06 13.69
C LYS A 293 -21.09 -1.07 14.61
N GLY A 294 -20.66 0.09 15.10
CA GLY A 294 -19.48 0.23 15.98
C GLY A 294 -18.14 0.14 15.24
N VAL A 295 -18.14 0.04 13.91
CA VAL A 295 -16.91 -0.01 13.11
C VAL A 295 -16.41 1.43 12.93
N ARG A 296 -15.18 1.70 13.36
CA ARG A 296 -14.57 3.04 13.27
C ARG A 296 -14.07 3.32 11.84
N PRO A 297 -14.41 4.46 11.23
CA PRO A 297 -13.82 4.91 9.97
C PRO A 297 -12.30 5.09 10.07
N ASP A 298 -11.57 4.59 9.07
CA ASP A 298 -10.12 4.74 8.90
C ASP A 298 -9.77 5.75 7.80
N GLY A 299 -8.48 5.92 7.51
CA GLY A 299 -8.02 6.88 6.49
C GLY A 299 -8.57 6.58 5.09
N VAL A 300 -8.76 5.32 4.74
CA VAL A 300 -9.39 4.92 3.47
C VAL A 300 -10.88 5.24 3.50
N THR A 301 -11.59 4.96 4.60
CA THR A 301 -13.00 5.34 4.75
C THR A 301 -13.21 6.84 4.54
N ILE A 302 -12.38 7.67 5.20
CA ILE A 302 -12.52 9.13 5.16
C ILE A 302 -12.15 9.69 3.78
N ALA A 303 -11.02 9.26 3.19
CA ALA A 303 -10.63 9.70 1.85
C ALA A 303 -11.68 9.32 0.79
N SER A 304 -12.33 8.15 0.92
CA SER A 304 -13.36 7.67 0.00
C SER A 304 -14.73 8.33 0.16
N VAL A 305 -15.02 9.04 1.26
CA VAL A 305 -16.34 9.64 1.52
C VAL A 305 -16.36 11.16 1.44
N LEU A 306 -15.20 11.82 1.55
CA LEU A 306 -15.09 13.26 1.36
C LEU A 306 -15.50 13.75 -0.05
N PRO A 307 -15.24 13.03 -1.16
CA PRO A 307 -15.77 13.40 -2.47
C PRO A 307 -17.31 13.44 -2.51
N ALA A 308 -17.99 12.58 -1.74
CA ALA A 308 -19.44 12.65 -1.60
C ALA A 308 -19.92 13.92 -0.88
N CYS A 309 -19.11 14.51 0.01
CA CYS A 309 -19.40 15.82 0.60
C CYS A 309 -19.09 16.96 -0.37
N SER A 310 -17.99 16.83 -1.12
CA SER A 310 -17.53 17.73 -2.18
C SER A 310 -18.62 17.92 -3.26
N HIS A 311 -19.02 16.85 -3.94
CA HIS A 311 -19.99 16.89 -5.06
C HIS A 311 -21.43 17.22 -4.65
N LEU A 312 -21.80 17.05 -3.37
CA LEU A 312 -23.13 17.38 -2.86
C LEU A 312 -23.18 18.76 -2.15
N GLU A 313 -22.08 19.51 -2.17
CA GLU A 313 -21.88 20.78 -1.44
C GLU A 313 -22.27 20.68 0.06
N LEU A 314 -22.02 19.52 0.70
CA LEU A 314 -22.39 19.24 2.11
C LEU A 314 -21.31 19.71 3.10
N LEU A 315 -21.02 21.02 3.08
CA LEU A 315 -19.97 21.66 3.88
C LEU A 315 -20.05 21.31 5.39
N ASP A 316 -21.24 21.31 5.99
CA ASP A 316 -21.40 21.03 7.42
C ASP A 316 -21.04 19.58 7.77
N LEU A 317 -21.37 18.63 6.90
CA LEU A 317 -20.98 17.23 7.07
C LEU A 317 -19.48 17.03 6.82
N GLY A 318 -18.92 17.76 5.85
CA GLY A 318 -17.46 17.85 5.65
C GLY A 318 -16.74 18.37 6.90
N LYS A 319 -17.30 19.39 7.58
CA LYS A 319 -16.81 19.91 8.87
C LYS A 319 -16.94 18.88 10.01
N GLU A 320 -18.04 18.11 10.09
CA GLU A 320 -18.16 17.01 11.05
C GLU A 320 -17.10 15.92 10.83
N ILE A 321 -16.86 15.54 9.57
CA ILE A 321 -15.82 14.57 9.20
C ILE A 321 -14.41 15.11 9.51
N HIS A 322 -14.12 16.37 9.17
CA HIS A 322 -12.85 17.01 9.49
C HIS A 322 -12.61 17.09 11.01
N ALA A 323 -13.64 17.39 11.79
CA ALA A 323 -13.56 17.35 13.25
C ALA A 323 -13.34 15.94 13.82
N TYR A 324 -13.78 14.89 13.12
CA TYR A 324 -13.40 13.51 13.45
C TYR A 324 -11.93 13.23 13.11
N VAL A 325 -11.42 13.70 11.96
CA VAL A 325 -10.00 13.57 11.58
C VAL A 325 -9.08 14.24 12.59
N ILE A 326 -9.35 15.49 12.99
CA ILE A 326 -8.52 16.24 13.96
C ILE A 326 -8.43 15.53 15.33
N ARG A 327 -9.44 14.74 15.72
CA ARG A 327 -9.44 13.97 16.98
C ARG A 327 -8.67 12.64 16.89
N ASN A 328 -8.17 12.26 15.72
CA ASN A 328 -7.45 11.02 15.49
C ASN A 328 -6.10 11.34 14.81
N GLU A 329 -5.02 11.43 15.58
CA GLU A 329 -3.67 11.82 15.10
C GLU A 329 -3.20 11.01 13.87
N ILE A 330 -3.50 9.71 13.84
CA ILE A 330 -3.19 8.80 12.71
C ILE A 330 -3.90 9.23 11.40
N LEU A 331 -5.05 9.89 11.50
CA LEU A 331 -5.82 10.37 10.35
C LEU A 331 -5.40 11.78 9.91
N SER A 332 -4.98 12.66 10.83
CA SER A 332 -4.51 14.01 10.48
C SER A 332 -3.22 14.00 9.66
N ASP A 333 -2.34 13.03 9.90
CA ASP A 333 -1.08 12.88 9.16
C ASP A 333 -1.25 12.09 7.83
N ASN A 334 -2.47 11.61 7.53
CA ASN A 334 -2.73 10.81 6.34
C ASN A 334 -2.89 11.68 5.09
N THR A 335 -1.87 11.71 4.23
CA THR A 335 -1.86 12.54 3.02
C THR A 335 -3.05 12.35 2.06
N PHE A 336 -3.68 11.17 2.01
CA PHE A 336 -4.89 10.95 1.20
C PHE A 336 -6.10 11.65 1.81
N VAL A 337 -6.25 11.60 3.13
CA VAL A 337 -7.30 12.32 3.87
C VAL A 337 -7.10 13.83 3.72
N THR A 338 -5.87 14.33 3.88
CA THR A 338 -5.51 15.74 3.66
C THR A 338 -5.88 16.22 2.27
N SER A 339 -5.49 15.48 1.21
CA SER A 339 -5.82 15.84 -0.16
C SER A 339 -7.34 15.91 -0.40
N ALA A 340 -8.09 14.94 0.13
CA ALA A 340 -9.54 14.89 0.00
C ALA A 340 -10.25 15.99 0.82
N LEU A 341 -9.69 16.41 1.95
CA LEU A 341 -10.20 17.54 2.75
C LEU A 341 -9.99 18.87 2.01
N VAL A 342 -8.80 19.10 1.44
CA VAL A 342 -8.50 20.32 0.65
C VAL A 342 -9.46 20.44 -0.54
N ASP A 343 -9.67 19.35 -1.27
CA ASP A 343 -10.64 19.29 -2.37
C ASP A 343 -12.07 19.56 -1.91
N MET A 344 -12.53 18.89 -0.84
CA MET A 344 -13.89 19.06 -0.30
C MET A 344 -14.17 20.51 0.11
N TYR A 345 -13.25 21.16 0.84
CA TYR A 345 -13.41 22.58 1.21
C TYR A 345 -13.39 23.49 -0.01
N SER A 346 -12.54 23.21 -0.99
CA SER A 346 -12.44 24.05 -2.21
C SER A 346 -13.70 23.97 -3.08
N ASN A 347 -14.27 22.77 -3.27
CA ASN A 347 -15.54 22.60 -3.99
C ASN A 347 -16.73 23.17 -3.21
N CYS A 348 -16.70 23.11 -1.87
CA CYS A 348 -17.68 23.78 -1.01
C CYS A 348 -17.47 25.32 -0.90
N LYS A 349 -16.69 25.94 -1.79
CA LYS A 349 -16.43 27.39 -1.89
C LYS A 349 -15.73 28.01 -0.66
N GLU A 350 -15.06 27.17 0.13
CA GLU A 350 -14.35 27.49 1.38
C GLU A 350 -12.83 27.29 1.20
N VAL A 351 -12.28 27.79 0.09
CA VAL A 351 -10.88 27.61 -0.32
C VAL A 351 -9.86 28.12 0.72
N THR A 352 -10.24 29.06 1.58
CA THR A 352 -9.45 29.53 2.73
C THR A 352 -9.26 28.45 3.79
N SER A 353 -10.30 27.66 4.07
CA SER A 353 -10.23 26.50 4.96
C SER A 353 -9.37 25.39 4.35
N GLY A 354 -9.49 25.17 3.03
CA GLY A 354 -8.60 24.26 2.27
C GLY A 354 -7.13 24.68 2.36
N ARG A 355 -6.83 25.98 2.17
CA ARG A 355 -5.47 26.51 2.30
C ARG A 355 -4.89 26.36 3.70
N LEU A 356 -5.69 26.55 4.76
CA LEU A 356 -5.24 26.34 6.14
C LEU A 356 -4.83 24.87 6.39
N ILE A 357 -5.54 23.90 5.81
CA ILE A 357 -5.18 22.48 5.90
C ILE A 357 -3.89 22.18 5.13
N PHE A 358 -3.77 22.75 3.92
CA PHE A 358 -2.55 22.68 3.12
C PHE A 358 -1.33 23.22 3.88
N ASP A 359 -1.44 24.42 4.48
CA ASP A 359 -0.35 25.06 5.22
C ASP A 359 0.09 24.27 6.47
N ASN A 360 -0.85 23.71 7.22
CA ASN A 360 -0.55 22.90 8.41
C ASN A 360 0.01 21.49 8.11
N THR A 361 0.04 21.07 6.84
CA THR A 361 0.57 19.76 6.46
C THR A 361 2.10 19.77 6.36
N GLN A 362 2.77 18.94 7.17
CA GLN A 362 4.24 18.87 7.19
C GLN A 362 4.84 18.28 5.89
N VAL A 363 4.28 17.18 5.38
CA VAL A 363 4.78 16.49 4.18
C VAL A 363 3.71 16.51 3.09
N ARG A 364 3.91 17.34 2.06
CA ARG A 364 2.97 17.52 0.96
C ARG A 364 3.40 16.68 -0.25
N ASN A 365 2.68 15.60 -0.51
CA ASN A 365 2.82 14.87 -1.77
C ASN A 365 2.16 15.63 -2.94
N ILE A 366 2.42 15.20 -4.17
CA ILE A 366 1.90 15.85 -5.39
C ILE A 366 0.36 15.95 -5.44
N ALA A 367 -0.36 15.02 -4.79
CA ALA A 367 -1.83 15.06 -4.75
C ALA A 367 -2.35 16.26 -3.94
N ILE A 368 -1.71 16.59 -2.82
CA ILE A 368 -2.07 17.74 -1.97
C ILE A 368 -1.80 19.07 -2.71
N TRP A 369 -0.69 19.17 -3.45
CA TRP A 369 -0.42 20.32 -4.33
C TRP A 369 -1.47 20.44 -5.44
N ASN A 370 -1.77 19.35 -6.15
CA ASN A 370 -2.76 19.35 -7.22
C ASN A 370 -4.17 19.73 -6.73
N ALA A 371 -4.58 19.24 -5.54
CA ALA A 371 -5.86 19.59 -4.93
C ALA A 371 -5.95 21.08 -4.60
N MET A 372 -4.90 21.68 -4.05
CA MET A 372 -4.89 23.11 -3.71
C MET A 372 -4.83 24.00 -4.97
N LEU A 373 -4.06 23.61 -5.99
CA LEU A 373 -4.01 24.30 -7.29
C LEU A 373 -5.36 24.28 -8.00
N ALA A 374 -6.00 23.11 -8.07
CA ALA A 374 -7.36 22.97 -8.62
C ALA A 374 -8.37 23.78 -7.79
N GLY A 375 -8.25 23.76 -6.47
CA GLY A 375 -9.12 24.49 -5.56
C GLY A 375 -9.05 26.01 -5.74
N TYR A 376 -7.85 26.57 -5.94
CA TYR A 376 -7.69 27.98 -6.28
C TYR A 376 -8.28 28.31 -7.66
N ALA A 377 -8.00 27.51 -8.69
CA ALA A 377 -8.55 27.72 -10.03
C ALA A 377 -10.09 27.69 -10.04
N LEU A 378 -10.70 26.71 -9.36
CA LEU A 378 -12.15 26.56 -9.21
C LEU A 378 -12.81 27.76 -8.52
N ASN A 379 -12.11 28.39 -7.58
CA ASN A 379 -12.58 29.56 -6.83
C ASN A 379 -12.17 30.91 -7.47
N GLY A 380 -11.68 30.90 -8.72
CA GLY A 380 -11.26 32.12 -9.43
C GLY A 380 -9.99 32.79 -8.89
N ARG A 381 -9.24 32.10 -8.02
CA ARG A 381 -8.01 32.58 -7.36
C ARG A 381 -6.78 32.30 -8.22
N PHE A 382 -6.86 32.65 -9.51
CA PHE A 382 -5.88 32.28 -10.53
C PHE A 382 -4.46 32.71 -10.20
N GLU A 383 -4.30 33.93 -9.70
CA GLU A 383 -3.03 34.52 -9.27
C GLU A 383 -2.38 33.74 -8.11
N ASP A 384 -3.18 33.28 -7.15
CA ASP A 384 -2.68 32.46 -6.03
C ASP A 384 -2.32 31.04 -6.49
N ALA A 385 -3.02 30.51 -7.50
CA ALA A 385 -2.67 29.24 -8.13
C ALA A 385 -1.32 29.31 -8.87
N LEU A 386 -1.05 30.39 -9.61
CA LEU A 386 0.24 30.58 -10.29
C LEU A 386 1.39 30.75 -9.30
N LYS A 387 1.20 31.53 -8.23
CA LYS A 387 2.18 31.66 -7.13
C LYS A 387 2.45 30.31 -6.45
N LEU A 388 1.40 29.53 -6.17
CA LEU A 388 1.53 28.20 -5.58
C LEU A 388 2.25 27.21 -6.51
N PHE A 389 2.06 27.32 -7.82
CA PHE A 389 2.77 26.49 -8.80
C PHE A 389 4.27 26.84 -8.87
N ILE A 390 4.63 28.11 -8.76
CA ILE A 390 6.04 28.54 -8.64
C ILE A 390 6.63 28.04 -7.30
N GLU A 391 5.90 28.14 -6.18
CA GLU A 391 6.31 27.60 -4.88
C GLU A 391 6.59 26.07 -4.95
N MET A 392 5.70 25.33 -5.63
CA MET A 392 5.84 23.88 -5.87
C MET A 392 7.14 23.53 -6.60
N LEU A 393 7.49 24.31 -7.63
CA LEU A 393 8.66 24.11 -8.48
C LEU A 393 9.97 24.54 -7.80
N GLU A 394 10.03 25.79 -7.33
CA GLU A 394 11.27 26.44 -6.93
C GLU A 394 11.63 26.21 -5.45
N VAL A 395 10.63 26.13 -4.57
CA VAL A 395 10.83 25.99 -3.12
C VAL A 395 10.71 24.53 -2.68
N ALA A 396 9.66 23.84 -3.14
CA ALA A 396 9.41 22.45 -2.76
C ALA A 396 10.12 21.42 -3.65
N GLY A 397 10.59 21.81 -4.85
CA GLY A 397 11.28 20.93 -5.79
C GLY A 397 10.42 19.76 -6.32
N VAL A 398 9.10 19.90 -6.30
CA VAL A 398 8.18 18.82 -6.69
C VAL A 398 7.92 18.89 -8.19
N SER A 399 8.30 17.82 -8.90
CA SER A 399 8.08 17.72 -10.35
C SER A 399 6.58 17.66 -10.68
N PRO A 400 6.06 18.53 -11.58
CA PRO A 400 4.67 18.48 -12.02
C PRO A 400 4.32 17.18 -12.76
N ASN A 401 3.07 16.74 -12.65
CA ASN A 401 2.52 15.65 -13.45
C ASN A 401 1.38 16.18 -14.36
N PRO A 402 0.80 15.35 -15.25
CA PRO A 402 -0.29 15.80 -16.13
C PRO A 402 -1.49 16.40 -15.37
N THR A 403 -1.80 15.91 -14.18
CA THR A 403 -2.84 16.47 -13.31
C THR A 403 -2.47 17.86 -12.80
N THR A 404 -1.21 18.10 -12.41
CA THR A 404 -0.72 19.44 -12.03
C THR A 404 -0.92 20.43 -13.17
N MET A 405 -0.56 20.04 -14.40
CA MET A 405 -0.73 20.89 -15.59
C MET A 405 -2.21 21.19 -15.86
N ALA A 406 -3.09 20.20 -15.72
CA ALA A 406 -4.53 20.39 -15.85
C ALA A 406 -5.11 21.34 -14.79
N SER A 407 -4.64 21.28 -13.54
CA SER A 407 -5.05 22.17 -12.46
C SER A 407 -4.61 23.63 -12.66
N VAL A 408 -3.47 23.86 -13.31
CA VAL A 408 -2.88 25.20 -13.49
C VAL A 408 -3.32 25.88 -14.79
N LEU A 409 -3.63 25.11 -15.84
CA LEU A 409 -4.01 25.63 -17.16
C LEU A 409 -5.13 26.69 -17.13
N PRO A 410 -6.23 26.55 -16.35
CA PRO A 410 -7.26 27.60 -16.26
C PRO A 410 -6.70 28.93 -15.76
N SER A 411 -5.75 28.89 -14.81
CA SER A 411 -5.13 30.09 -14.23
C SER A 411 -4.21 30.80 -15.22
N CYS A 412 -3.49 30.04 -16.08
CA CYS A 412 -2.69 30.63 -17.16
C CYS A 412 -3.56 31.39 -18.17
N VAL A 413 -4.73 30.85 -18.54
CA VAL A 413 -5.65 31.47 -19.51
C VAL A 413 -6.24 32.79 -18.98
N HIS A 414 -6.45 32.90 -17.66
CA HIS A 414 -7.02 34.09 -17.02
C HIS A 414 -5.96 35.08 -16.50
N SER A 415 -4.67 34.79 -16.64
CA SER A 415 -3.60 35.74 -16.30
C SER A 415 -3.41 36.78 -17.40
N GLN A 416 -3.42 38.06 -17.01
CA GLN A 416 -3.23 39.18 -17.92
C GLN A 416 -1.85 39.16 -18.61
N GLU A 417 -0.81 38.65 -17.93
CA GLU A 417 0.55 38.55 -18.49
C GLU A 417 0.68 37.62 -19.71
N PHE A 418 -0.27 36.69 -19.88
CA PHE A 418 -0.32 35.81 -21.06
C PHE A 418 -1.20 36.37 -22.18
N LEU A 419 -2.26 37.12 -21.86
CA LEU A 419 -3.13 37.75 -22.86
C LEU A 419 -2.38 38.81 -23.67
N ASP A 420 -1.51 39.60 -23.03
CA ASP A 420 -0.71 40.64 -23.70
C ASP A 420 0.31 40.07 -24.70
N LYS A 421 0.67 38.79 -24.63
CA LYS A 421 1.56 38.12 -25.62
C LYS A 421 0.82 37.60 -26.86
N PHE A 422 -0.50 37.44 -26.80
CA PHE A 422 -1.31 36.99 -27.95
C PHE A 422 -1.96 38.14 -28.73
N MET A 423 -1.87 39.38 -28.24
CA MET A 423 -2.38 40.59 -28.92
C MET A 423 -1.29 41.39 -29.68
N VAL A 424 -0.09 40.79 -29.86
CA VAL A 424 1.07 41.40 -30.56
C VAL A 424 1.56 40.52 -31.74
N LEU A 425 0.67 39.66 -32.25
CA LEU A 425 0.81 38.91 -33.51
C LEU A 425 -0.42 39.18 -34.39
#